data_AF-A0A1P8EG18-F1
#
_entry.id   AF-A0A1P8EG18-F1
#
_cell.length_a   1.000
_cell.length_b   1.000
_cell.length_c   1.000
_cell.angle_alpha   90.00
_cell.angle_beta   90.00
_cell.angle_gamma   90.00
#
_symmetry.space_group_name_H-M   'P 1'
#
loop_
_entity.id
_entity.type
_entity.pdbx_description
1 polymer ?
#
loop_
_entity_poly.entity_id
_entity_poly.type
_entity_poly.pdbx_seq_one_letter_code
_entity_poly.pdbx_strand_id
1 'polypeptide(L)'
;MSTLLVLIVLIGVVVFVLATLKGDKKASKQRNPIKGKRILTMNEQPTFFRLREALPEHIILAQVAFSAFMTAKGFPTRNLFNRKVADFVVLDKSLNIVAIVELDDSSHIGKEDKDADRDALVAEAGFRVIRYKRTPDFAQVQKDFGVFPIAQSVPESNPIKESEENLEKTKIITDAFIFQSELGERKKLSE
;
A
#
# COMPACT_ATOMS: atom_id res chain seq x y z
N MET A 1 -36.55 -1.82 70.08
CA MET A 1 -36.94 -2.53 68.83
C MET A 1 -37.61 -1.59 67.84
N SER A 2 -38.68 -0.90 68.22
CA SER A 2 -39.40 0.07 67.37
C SER A 2 -38.55 1.26 66.90
N THR A 3 -37.78 1.90 67.79
CA THR A 3 -36.90 3.04 67.44
C THR A 3 -35.74 2.67 66.51
N LEU A 4 -35.21 1.44 66.65
CA LEU A 4 -34.14 0.92 65.80
C LEU A 4 -34.63 0.68 64.36
N LEU A 5 -35.85 0.17 64.20
CA LEU A 5 -36.47 -0.04 62.90
C LEU A 5 -36.72 1.29 62.16
N VAL A 6 -37.18 2.32 62.89
CA VAL A 6 -37.40 3.67 62.31
C VAL A 6 -36.09 4.27 61.81
N LEU A 7 -34.99 4.10 62.55
CA LEU A 7 -33.67 4.61 62.16
C LEU A 7 -33.14 3.92 60.89
N ILE A 8 -33.31 2.61 60.77
CA ILE A 8 -32.87 1.83 59.59
C ILE A 8 -33.64 2.28 58.34
N VAL A 9 -34.95 2.49 58.45
CA VAL A 9 -35.78 2.98 57.34
C VAL A 9 -35.34 4.39 56.92
N LEU A 10 -35.08 5.27 57.88
CA LEU A 10 -34.64 6.64 57.61
C LEU A 10 -33.29 6.66 56.87
N ILE A 11 -32.33 5.85 57.30
CA ILE A 11 -31.02 5.72 56.63
C ILE A 11 -31.21 5.15 55.21
N GLY A 12 -32.08 4.15 55.04
CA GLY A 12 -32.40 3.59 53.73
C GLY A 12 -32.97 4.63 52.77
N VAL A 13 -33.89 5.49 53.24
CA VAL A 13 -34.45 6.59 52.44
C VAL A 13 -33.38 7.62 52.07
N VAL A 14 -32.51 7.99 53.01
CA VAL A 14 -31.42 8.95 52.74
C VAL A 14 -30.43 8.38 51.71
N VAL A 15 -30.04 7.12 51.84
CA VAL A 15 -29.16 6.45 50.86
C VAL A 15 -29.83 6.35 49.49
N PHE A 16 -31.11 6.02 49.45
CA PHE A 16 -31.88 5.97 48.20
C PHE A 16 -31.97 7.34 47.52
N VAL A 17 -32.24 8.41 48.29
CA VAL A 17 -32.27 9.78 47.77
C VAL A 17 -30.88 10.22 47.30
N LEU A 18 -29.80 9.91 48.03
CA LEU A 18 -28.44 10.21 47.59
C LEU A 18 -28.04 9.42 46.33
N ALA A 19 -28.55 8.19 46.16
CA ALA A 19 -28.34 7.39 44.97
C ALA A 19 -29.09 7.94 43.75
N THR A 20 -30.30 8.49 43.92
CA THR A 20 -31.07 9.11 42.83
C THR A 20 -30.60 10.52 42.49
N LEU A 21 -29.96 11.23 43.43
CA LEU A 21 -29.34 12.54 43.21
C LEU A 21 -27.97 12.49 42.52
N LYS A 22 -27.32 11.32 42.43
CA LYS A 22 -26.21 11.08 41.50
C LYS A 22 -26.76 11.04 40.08
N GLY A 23 -27.12 12.22 39.59
CA GLY A 23 -27.62 12.43 38.24
C GLY A 23 -26.72 11.73 37.23
N ASP A 24 -27.34 10.92 36.38
CA ASP A 24 -26.73 10.42 35.18
C ASP A 24 -26.12 11.60 34.43
N LYS A 25 -24.81 11.77 34.54
CA LYS A 25 -24.04 12.51 33.55
C LYS A 25 -24.09 11.68 32.27
N LYS A 26 -25.26 11.64 31.63
CA LYS A 26 -25.38 11.37 30.20
C LYS A 26 -24.65 12.52 29.54
N ALA A 27 -23.33 12.39 29.46
CA ALA A 27 -22.51 13.11 28.52
C ALA A 27 -23.27 13.00 27.21
N SER A 28 -23.81 14.12 26.74
CA SER A 28 -24.40 14.17 25.42
C SER A 28 -23.37 13.53 24.50
N LYS A 29 -23.74 12.45 23.81
CA LYS A 29 -22.92 11.84 22.76
C LYS A 29 -22.89 12.81 21.59
N GLN A 30 -22.30 13.98 21.80
CA GLN A 30 -22.12 14.98 20.78
C GLN A 30 -21.01 14.43 19.90
N ARG A 31 -21.43 13.89 18.76
CA ARG A 31 -20.54 13.27 17.79
C ARG A 31 -19.52 14.31 17.35
N ASN A 32 -18.23 14.00 17.52
CA ASN A 32 -17.16 14.84 17.00
C ASN A 32 -17.31 14.99 15.48
N PRO A 33 -17.04 16.18 14.92
CA PRO A 33 -17.13 16.41 13.48
C PRO A 33 -16.12 15.53 12.75
N ILE A 34 -16.57 14.87 11.67
CA ILE A 34 -15.69 14.15 10.76
C ILE A 34 -14.93 15.15 9.92
N LYS A 35 -13.61 14.97 9.80
CA LYS A 35 -12.74 15.77 8.95
C LYS A 35 -12.01 14.87 7.96
N GLY A 36 -11.82 15.35 6.74
CA GLY A 36 -10.96 14.69 5.76
C GLY A 36 -9.48 14.75 6.19
N LYS A 37 -8.70 13.79 5.73
CA LYS A 37 -7.24 13.75 5.89
C LYS A 37 -6.57 13.36 4.57
N ARG A 38 -5.26 13.63 4.45
CA ARG A 38 -4.44 13.09 3.36
C ARG A 38 -4.43 11.57 3.43
N ILE A 39 -4.37 10.92 2.27
CA ILE A 39 -4.23 9.45 2.19
C ILE A 39 -2.85 9.06 2.72
N LEU A 40 -1.79 9.69 2.18
CA LEU A 40 -0.41 9.47 2.59
C LEU A 40 0.11 10.56 3.51
N THR A 41 0.94 10.17 4.46
CA THR A 41 1.69 11.11 5.31
C THR A 41 2.80 11.81 4.52
N MET A 42 3.45 12.82 5.12
CA MET A 42 4.59 13.49 4.49
C MET A 42 5.81 12.58 4.34
N ASN A 43 5.92 11.54 5.19
CA ASN A 43 7.02 10.58 5.17
C ASN A 43 6.75 9.44 4.17
N GLU A 44 5.48 9.11 3.93
CA GLU A 44 5.06 8.10 2.94
C GLU A 44 5.15 8.58 1.49
N GLN A 45 4.81 9.84 1.23
CA GLN A 45 4.75 10.36 -0.14
C GLN A 45 6.05 10.17 -0.94
N PRO A 46 7.24 10.53 -0.43
CA PRO A 46 8.48 10.35 -1.19
C PRO A 46 8.81 8.88 -1.46
N THR A 47 8.50 8.00 -0.50
CA THR A 47 8.67 6.54 -0.66
C THR A 47 7.74 6.00 -1.74
N PHE A 48 6.46 6.43 -1.75
CA PHE A 48 5.53 6.03 -2.80
C PHE A 48 6.05 6.36 -4.21
N PHE A 49 6.52 7.61 -4.39
CA PHE A 49 7.09 8.01 -5.68
C PHE A 49 8.35 7.23 -6.02
N ARG A 50 9.21 6.95 -5.03
CA ARG A 50 10.41 6.15 -5.25
C ARG A 50 10.10 4.71 -5.66
N LEU A 51 9.12 4.06 -5.02
CA LEU A 51 8.67 2.73 -5.39
C LEU A 51 8.14 2.71 -6.82
N ARG A 52 7.30 3.69 -7.18
CA ARG A 52 6.75 3.82 -8.54
C ARG A 52 7.84 4.03 -9.59
N GLU A 53 8.85 4.85 -9.28
CA GLU A 53 9.97 5.13 -10.17
C GLU A 53 10.85 3.88 -10.38
N ALA A 54 11.20 3.19 -9.30
CA ALA A 54 12.10 2.04 -9.33
C ALA A 54 11.45 0.74 -9.84
N LEU A 55 10.12 0.63 -9.74
CA LEU A 55 9.35 -0.56 -10.09
C LEU A 55 8.29 -0.22 -11.17
N PRO A 56 8.70 0.22 -12.38
CA PRO A 56 7.76 0.69 -13.41
C PRO A 56 6.78 -0.38 -13.89
N GLU A 57 7.19 -1.66 -13.80
CA GLU A 57 6.38 -2.80 -14.22
C GLU A 57 5.46 -3.35 -13.11
N HIS A 58 5.48 -2.74 -11.92
CA HIS A 58 4.68 -3.15 -10.77
C HIS A 58 3.56 -2.17 -10.48
N ILE A 59 2.53 -2.66 -9.78
CA ILE A 59 1.41 -1.83 -9.30
C ILE A 59 1.61 -1.60 -7.80
N ILE A 60 1.58 -0.32 -7.39
CA ILE A 60 1.77 0.07 -6.00
C ILE A 60 0.42 0.51 -5.43
N LEU A 61 -0.11 -0.24 -4.48
CA LEU A 61 -1.27 0.15 -3.68
C LEU A 61 -0.81 0.74 -2.37
N ALA A 62 -1.47 1.80 -1.90
CA ALA A 62 -1.10 2.47 -0.65
C ALA A 62 -2.22 2.42 0.39
N GLN A 63 -1.86 2.37 1.67
CA GLN A 63 -2.80 2.31 2.80
C GLN A 63 -3.80 1.14 2.69
N VAL A 64 -3.28 -0.07 2.44
CA VAL A 64 -4.09 -1.27 2.22
C VAL A 64 -4.39 -1.97 3.55
N ALA A 65 -5.67 -2.12 3.89
CA ALA A 65 -6.07 -2.87 5.09
C ALA A 65 -5.63 -4.33 5.00
N PHE A 66 -5.09 -4.90 6.08
CA PHE A 66 -4.66 -6.31 6.11
C PHE A 66 -5.82 -7.26 5.79
N SER A 67 -7.04 -6.90 6.18
CA SER A 67 -8.24 -7.68 5.85
C SER A 67 -8.58 -7.75 4.36
N ALA A 68 -7.91 -6.97 3.51
CA ALA A 68 -8.06 -7.06 2.05
C ALA A 68 -7.24 -8.20 1.43
N PHE A 69 -6.17 -8.65 2.09
CA PHE A 69 -5.27 -9.68 1.58
C PHE A 69 -4.98 -10.82 2.56
N MET A 70 -5.49 -10.75 3.79
CA MET A 70 -5.39 -11.81 4.80
C MET A 70 -6.78 -12.26 5.25
N THR A 71 -6.90 -13.55 5.56
CA THR A 71 -8.12 -14.15 6.11
C THR A 71 -7.80 -15.17 7.19
N ALA A 72 -8.72 -15.39 8.11
CA ALA A 72 -8.59 -16.38 9.17
C ALA A 72 -9.97 -16.92 9.57
N LYS A 73 -10.00 -18.15 10.09
CA LYS A 73 -11.22 -18.73 10.65
C LYS A 73 -11.46 -18.18 12.06
N GLY A 74 -12.66 -17.66 12.29
CA GLY A 74 -13.09 -17.18 13.61
C GLY A 74 -12.71 -15.73 13.92
N PHE A 75 -13.54 -15.08 14.74
CA PHE A 75 -13.36 -13.69 15.14
C PHE A 75 -12.09 -13.41 15.95
N PRO A 76 -11.64 -14.27 16.89
CA PRO A 76 -10.45 -13.98 17.70
C PRO A 76 -9.20 -13.77 16.84
N THR A 77 -8.92 -14.67 15.90
CA THR A 77 -7.77 -14.57 15.00
C THR A 77 -7.92 -13.40 14.02
N ARG A 78 -9.12 -13.16 13.47
CA ARG A 78 -9.36 -12.03 12.57
C ARG A 78 -9.13 -10.67 13.24
N ASN A 79 -9.40 -10.56 14.55
CA ASN A 79 -9.15 -9.35 15.32
C ASN A 79 -7.66 -9.01 15.46
N LEU A 80 -6.76 -9.96 15.23
CA LEU A 80 -5.31 -9.71 15.25
C LEU A 80 -4.90 -8.75 14.14
N PHE A 81 -5.57 -8.76 12.97
CA PHE A 81 -5.17 -7.96 11.81
C PHE A 81 -6.24 -7.02 11.24
N ASN A 82 -7.51 -7.14 11.62
CA ASN A 82 -8.60 -6.33 11.02
C ASN A 82 -8.49 -4.81 11.20
N ARG A 83 -7.64 -4.33 12.11
CA ARG A 83 -7.36 -2.91 12.34
C ARG A 83 -5.99 -2.46 11.82
N LYS A 84 -5.24 -3.37 11.19
CA LYS A 84 -3.92 -3.11 10.62
C LYS A 84 -4.03 -2.70 9.15
N VAL A 85 -3.15 -1.80 8.74
CA VAL A 85 -3.08 -1.22 7.40
C VAL A 85 -1.61 -1.18 7.00
N ALA A 86 -1.26 -1.77 5.86
CA ALA A 86 0.05 -1.69 5.21
C ALA A 86 0.24 -0.31 4.60
N ASP A 87 1.44 0.25 4.74
CA ASP A 87 1.77 1.51 4.07
C ASP A 87 1.70 1.33 2.55
N PHE A 88 2.35 0.28 2.03
CA PHE A 88 2.22 -0.11 0.61
C PHE A 88 2.16 -1.62 0.40
N VAL A 89 1.46 -2.01 -0.67
CA VAL A 89 1.44 -3.36 -1.21
C VAL A 89 1.88 -3.30 -2.66
N VAL A 90 2.95 -4.01 -2.98
CA VAL A 90 3.51 -4.09 -4.34
C VAL A 90 2.98 -5.33 -5.01
N LEU A 91 2.36 -5.16 -6.17
CA LEU A 91 1.81 -6.22 -6.98
C LEU A 91 2.56 -6.38 -8.29
N ASP A 92 2.56 -7.59 -8.84
CA ASP A 92 2.92 -7.82 -10.24
C ASP A 92 1.78 -7.41 -11.19
N LYS A 93 2.01 -7.55 -12.50
CA LYS A 93 0.99 -7.25 -13.53
C LYS A 93 -0.24 -8.16 -13.50
N SER A 94 -0.13 -9.31 -12.84
CA SER A 94 -1.22 -10.27 -12.63
C SER A 94 -1.96 -10.04 -11.32
N LEU A 95 -1.64 -8.94 -10.60
CA LEU A 95 -2.21 -8.57 -9.30
C LEU A 95 -1.86 -9.53 -8.16
N ASN A 96 -0.79 -10.32 -8.29
CA ASN A 96 -0.26 -11.09 -7.18
C ASN A 96 0.62 -10.21 -6.29
N ILE A 97 0.55 -10.41 -4.98
CA ILE A 97 1.37 -9.68 -4.01
C ILE A 97 2.83 -10.14 -4.11
N VAL A 98 3.72 -9.22 -4.45
CA VAL A 98 5.17 -9.43 -4.48
C VAL A 98 5.78 -9.15 -3.11
N ALA A 99 5.40 -8.03 -2.49
CA ALA A 99 5.84 -7.67 -1.14
C ALA A 99 4.92 -6.64 -0.49
N ILE A 100 4.89 -6.66 0.84
CA ILE A 100 4.36 -5.58 1.69
C ILE A 100 5.54 -4.66 2.03
N VAL A 101 5.36 -3.35 1.87
CA VAL A 101 6.38 -2.36 2.23
C VAL A 101 5.88 -1.52 3.40
N GLU A 102 6.71 -1.41 4.44
CA GLU A 102 6.42 -0.65 5.66
C GLU A 102 7.46 0.45 5.86
N LEU A 103 7.04 1.60 6.36
CA LEU A 103 7.92 2.69 6.76
C LEU A 103 8.04 2.77 8.28
N ASP A 104 9.26 2.61 8.76
CA ASP A 104 9.61 2.79 10.16
C ASP A 104 9.82 4.28 10.40
N ASP A 105 8.82 5.00 10.91
CA ASP A 105 9.05 6.38 11.33
C ASP A 105 9.89 6.38 12.61
N SER A 106 10.91 7.23 12.70
CA SER A 106 11.78 7.42 13.87
C SER A 106 11.08 7.68 15.23
N SER A 107 9.75 7.70 15.28
CA SER A 107 8.91 7.79 16.48
C SER A 107 8.71 6.47 17.27
N HIS A 108 9.33 5.35 16.87
CA HIS A 108 9.10 4.01 17.46
C HIS A 108 9.85 3.71 18.78
N ILE A 109 10.14 4.69 19.64
CA ILE A 109 10.67 4.37 20.98
C ILE A 109 9.54 3.72 21.81
N GLY A 110 9.66 2.41 22.09
CA GLY A 110 8.75 1.65 22.96
C GLY A 110 7.58 0.92 22.26
N LYS A 111 7.64 0.69 20.94
CA LYS A 111 6.62 -0.09 20.19
C LYS A 111 7.16 -1.34 19.49
N GLU A 112 8.41 -1.71 19.74
CA GLU A 112 9.13 -2.80 19.09
C GLU A 112 8.34 -4.13 19.11
N ASP A 113 7.75 -4.49 20.25
CA ASP A 113 6.94 -5.73 20.37
C ASP A 113 5.72 -5.75 19.45
N LYS A 114 5.08 -4.58 19.23
CA LYS A 114 3.89 -4.49 18.36
C LYS A 114 4.27 -4.60 16.89
N ASP A 115 5.47 -4.15 16.54
CA ASP A 115 6.00 -4.25 15.19
C ASP A 115 6.44 -5.69 14.91
N ALA A 116 7.02 -6.39 15.89
CA ALA A 116 7.33 -7.82 15.80
C ALA A 116 6.06 -8.69 15.63
N ASP A 117 5.00 -8.44 16.40
CA ASP A 117 3.73 -9.16 16.26
C ASP A 117 3.09 -8.93 14.88
N ARG A 118 3.22 -7.71 14.35
CA ARG A 118 2.71 -7.37 13.02
C ARG A 118 3.45 -8.15 11.95
N ASP A 119 4.78 -8.15 12.00
CA ASP A 119 5.61 -8.82 11.01
C ASP A 119 5.42 -10.34 11.08
N ALA A 120 5.23 -10.89 12.28
CA ALA A 120 4.89 -12.30 12.48
C ALA A 120 3.57 -12.69 11.79
N LEU A 121 2.52 -11.86 11.89
CA LEU A 121 1.25 -12.12 11.21
C LEU A 121 1.40 -12.11 9.68
N VAL A 122 2.15 -11.16 9.13
CA VAL A 122 2.36 -11.07 7.67
C VAL A 122 3.18 -12.26 7.16
N ALA A 123 4.21 -12.66 7.92
CA ALA A 123 5.00 -13.84 7.63
C ALA A 123 4.19 -15.14 7.73
N GLU A 124 3.34 -15.29 8.75
CA GLU A 124 2.41 -16.41 8.90
C GLU A 124 1.46 -16.52 7.69
N ALA A 125 1.02 -15.39 7.15
CA ALA A 125 0.21 -15.34 5.93
C ALA A 125 1.00 -15.58 4.63
N GLY A 126 2.31 -15.82 4.71
CA GLY A 126 3.16 -16.16 3.57
C GLY A 126 3.61 -14.96 2.73
N PHE A 127 3.45 -13.73 3.23
CA PHE A 127 3.86 -12.54 2.49
C PHE A 127 5.24 -12.06 2.91
N ARG A 128 6.02 -11.62 1.91
CA ARG A 128 7.31 -10.97 2.11
C ARG A 128 7.11 -9.54 2.61
N VAL A 129 7.85 -9.13 3.64
CA VAL A 129 7.89 -7.76 4.15
C VAL A 129 9.23 -7.10 3.82
N ILE A 130 9.20 -5.86 3.33
CA ILE A 130 10.37 -4.99 3.14
C ILE A 130 10.17 -3.73 3.96
N ARG A 131 11.06 -3.46 4.91
CA ARG A 131 10.95 -2.31 5.81
C ARG A 131 12.00 -1.26 5.48
N TYR A 132 11.57 -0.01 5.35
CA TYR A 132 12.46 1.13 5.14
C TYR A 132 12.39 2.10 6.34
N LYS A 133 13.53 2.44 6.93
CA LYS A 133 13.60 3.42 8.04
C LYS A 133 13.42 4.87 7.61
N ARG A 134 13.56 5.13 6.31
CA ARG A 134 13.44 6.42 5.65
C ARG A 134 13.17 6.15 4.18
N THR A 135 12.83 7.18 3.41
CA THR A 135 12.70 7.04 1.96
C THR A 135 13.96 6.38 1.38
N PRO A 136 13.83 5.19 0.75
CA PRO A 136 14.95 4.49 0.15
C PRO A 136 15.46 5.26 -1.07
N ASP A 137 16.68 4.95 -1.52
CA ASP A 137 17.11 5.38 -2.84
C ASP A 137 16.62 4.40 -3.92
N PHE A 138 16.87 4.75 -5.19
CA PHE A 138 16.35 4.01 -6.34
C PHE A 138 17.02 2.64 -6.46
N ALA A 139 18.34 2.58 -6.26
CA ALA A 139 19.12 1.36 -6.36
C ALA A 139 18.77 0.38 -5.23
N GLN A 140 18.51 0.89 -4.02
CA GLN A 140 18.06 0.08 -2.89
C GLN A 140 16.73 -0.61 -3.19
N VAL A 141 15.74 0.12 -3.72
CA VAL A 141 14.46 -0.48 -4.11
C VAL A 141 14.65 -1.54 -5.18
N GLN A 142 15.42 -1.25 -6.23
CA GLN A 142 15.70 -2.22 -7.28
C GLN A 142 16.35 -3.50 -6.75
N LYS A 143 17.38 -3.35 -5.90
CA LYS A 143 18.06 -4.47 -5.26
C LYS A 143 17.11 -5.30 -4.39
N ASP A 144 16.31 -4.66 -3.54
CA ASP A 144 15.42 -5.36 -2.61
C ASP A 144 14.33 -6.12 -3.37
N PHE A 145 13.86 -5.61 -4.50
CA PHE A 145 12.89 -6.29 -5.34
C PHE A 145 13.51 -7.25 -6.38
N GLY A 146 14.85 -7.39 -6.40
CA GLY A 146 15.54 -8.23 -7.40
C GLY A 146 15.36 -7.72 -8.84
N VAL A 147 15.05 -6.43 -9.00
CA VAL A 147 14.98 -5.77 -10.29
C VAL A 147 16.41 -5.38 -10.66
N PHE A 148 17.09 -6.27 -11.36
CA PHE A 148 18.38 -5.92 -11.95
C PHE A 148 18.12 -5.10 -13.21
N PRO A 149 18.82 -3.97 -13.43
CA PRO A 149 18.77 -3.32 -14.72
C PRO A 149 19.10 -4.37 -15.78
N ILE A 150 18.19 -4.53 -16.74
CA ILE A 150 18.42 -5.34 -17.95
C ILE A 150 19.45 -4.57 -18.79
N ALA A 151 20.68 -4.50 -18.29
CA ALA A 151 21.83 -4.28 -19.14
C ALA A 151 22.13 -5.64 -19.77
N GLN A 152 21.67 -5.81 -21.01
CA GLN A 152 22.10 -6.86 -21.95
C GLN A 152 21.60 -8.30 -21.72
N SER A 153 20.28 -8.52 -21.68
CA SER A 153 19.70 -9.82 -22.03
C SER A 153 18.94 -9.79 -23.36
N VAL A 154 19.42 -8.97 -24.32
CA VAL A 154 19.36 -9.42 -25.72
C VAL A 154 20.36 -10.56 -25.76
N PRO A 155 19.97 -11.81 -26.10
CA PRO A 155 20.96 -12.84 -26.31
C PRO A 155 21.93 -12.28 -27.33
N GLU A 156 23.21 -12.28 -27.00
CA GLU A 156 24.30 -11.99 -27.92
C GLU A 156 24.25 -13.08 -29.00
N SER A 157 23.29 -12.97 -29.92
CA SER A 157 23.31 -13.70 -31.16
C SER A 157 24.52 -13.14 -31.89
N ASN A 158 25.63 -13.88 -31.75
CA ASN A 158 26.75 -13.97 -32.65
C ASN A 158 26.61 -13.01 -33.85
N PRO A 159 27.50 -12.02 -34.06
CA PRO A 159 27.30 -11.00 -35.08
C PRO A 159 27.04 -11.68 -36.42
N ILE A 160 25.76 -11.77 -36.78
CA ILE A 160 25.34 -12.14 -38.11
C ILE A 160 25.95 -11.03 -38.94
N LYS A 161 26.92 -11.39 -39.79
CA LYS A 161 27.23 -10.58 -40.95
C LYS A 161 25.90 -10.39 -41.66
N GLU A 162 25.21 -9.28 -41.40
CA GLU A 162 24.12 -8.82 -42.23
C GLU A 162 24.74 -8.68 -43.61
N SER A 163 24.48 -9.69 -44.45
CA SER A 163 24.91 -9.68 -45.82
C SER A 163 24.32 -8.43 -46.45
N GLU A 164 25.15 -7.70 -47.20
CA GLU A 164 24.80 -6.42 -47.85
C GLU A 164 23.46 -6.50 -48.62
N GLU A 165 23.08 -7.70 -49.06
CA GLU A 165 21.79 -8.03 -49.67
C GLU A 165 20.56 -7.66 -48.83
N ASN A 166 20.61 -7.81 -47.50
CA ASN A 166 19.48 -7.46 -46.63
C ASN A 166 19.38 -5.95 -46.41
N LEU A 167 20.52 -5.26 -46.31
CA LEU A 167 20.57 -3.80 -46.21
C LEU A 167 20.02 -3.15 -47.49
N GLU A 168 20.33 -3.75 -48.64
CA GLU A 168 19.84 -3.31 -49.94
C GLU A 168 18.33 -3.57 -50.09
N LYS A 169 17.83 -4.73 -49.63
CA LYS A 169 16.38 -5.02 -49.60
C LYS A 169 15.62 -4.05 -48.68
N THR A 170 16.13 -3.77 -47.47
CA THR A 170 15.48 -2.83 -46.56
C THR A 170 15.46 -1.42 -47.14
N LYS A 171 16.57 -0.99 -47.76
CA LYS A 171 16.67 0.32 -48.42
C LYS A 171 15.71 0.44 -49.61
N ILE A 172 15.61 -0.59 -50.46
CA ILE A 172 14.68 -0.62 -51.60
C ILE A 172 13.22 -0.51 -51.12
N ILE A 173 12.87 -1.18 -50.02
CA ILE A 173 11.51 -1.12 -49.46
C ILE A 173 11.21 0.28 -48.89
N THR A 174 12.17 0.90 -48.20
CA THR A 174 12.02 2.26 -47.68
C THR A 174 11.86 3.28 -48.81
N ASP A 175 12.69 3.19 -49.85
CA ASP A 175 12.63 4.10 -51.01
C ASP A 175 11.31 3.92 -51.78
N ALA A 176 10.81 2.69 -51.93
CA ALA A 176 9.53 2.41 -52.56
C ALA A 176 8.33 2.97 -51.77
N PHE A 177 8.40 2.95 -50.43
CA PHE A 177 7.36 3.49 -49.56
C PHE A 177 7.32 5.03 -49.62
N ILE A 178 8.49 5.68 -49.63
CA ILE A 178 8.58 7.13 -49.80
C ILE A 178 8.03 7.54 -51.17
N PHE A 179 8.41 6.85 -52.24
CA PHE A 179 7.90 7.14 -53.59
C PHE A 179 6.37 6.99 -53.70
N GLN A 180 5.77 5.98 -53.06
CA GLN A 180 4.31 5.84 -53.02
C GLN A 180 3.63 6.98 -52.25
N SER A 181 4.23 7.43 -51.14
CA SER A 181 3.70 8.55 -50.37
C SER A 181 3.72 9.86 -51.18
N GLU A 182 4.82 10.13 -51.90
CA GLU A 182 4.96 11.32 -52.74
C GLU A 182 4.01 11.32 -53.96
N LEU A 183 3.79 10.15 -54.59
CA LEU A 183 2.81 10.02 -55.67
C LEU A 183 1.36 10.21 -55.17
N GLY A 184 1.06 9.74 -53.96
CA GLY A 184 -0.23 9.92 -53.30
C GLY A 184 -0.52 11.39 -52.96
N GLU A 185 0.49 12.13 -52.50
CA GLU A 185 0.37 13.56 -52.23
C GLU A 185 0.25 14.40 -53.52
N ARG A 186 1.03 14.09 -54.57
CA ARG A 186 0.92 14.81 -55.85
C ARG A 186 -0.43 14.64 -56.53
N LYS A 187 -1.06 13.46 -56.43
CA LYS A 187 -2.40 13.22 -57.00
C LYS A 187 -3.51 13.98 -56.25
N LYS A 188 -3.33 14.23 -54.95
CA LYS A 188 -4.23 15.04 -54.11
C LYS A 188 -4.14 16.55 -54.34
N LEU A 189 -3.04 17.04 -54.92
CA LEU A 189 -2.86 18.45 -55.27
C LEU A 189 -3.37 18.81 -56.68
N SER A 190 -3.78 17.82 -57.48
CA SER A 190 -4.27 17.99 -58.86
C SER A 190 -5.78 17.81 -59.05
N GLU A 191 -6.53 17.63 -57.95
CA GLU A 191 -8.00 17.65 -57.90
C GLU A 191 -8.50 18.91 -57.18
#